data_AF-A0A3S1BZC2-F1
#
_entry.id   AF-A0A3S1BZC2-F1
#
_cell.length_a   1.000
_cell.length_b   1.000
_cell.length_c   1.000
_cell.angle_alpha   90.00
_cell.angle_beta   90.00
_cell.angle_gamma   90.00
#
_symmetry.space_group_name_H-M   'P 1'
#
loop_
_entity.id
_entity.type
_entity.pdbx_description
1 polymer ?
#
loop_
_entity_poly.entity_id
_entity_poly.type
_entity_poly.pdbx_seq_one_letter_code
_entity_poly.pdbx_strand_id
1 'polypeptide(L)'
;MSISLRDQLLKAGLVNEKQAKQAGKEKQKQQRLVHKGQIEQDDTQQRLAAEAKAEKVKRDQELNRQQQEKVEQKARAAQIKQLIEVSRLPKLTTEDYYNFVDDKKVKRLSVNTLMRNKLANGSLAIVQHQGGYEVIPREAALKIQERDPRRIVQLNILVESKTPEEDDPYAAYQIPDDLMW
;
A
#
# COMPACT_ATOMS: atom_id res chain seq x y z
N MET A 1 -9.51 28.66 24.08
CA MET A 1 -10.68 29.57 23.99
C MET A 1 -10.90 29.92 22.52
N SER A 2 -11.92 29.36 21.89
CA SER A 2 -12.26 29.64 20.49
C SER A 2 -12.92 31.01 20.37
N ILE A 3 -12.26 31.96 19.72
CA ILE A 3 -12.86 33.28 19.38
C ILE A 3 -14.06 33.03 18.47
N SER A 4 -15.23 33.54 18.85
CA SER A 4 -16.44 33.34 18.06
C SER A 4 -16.33 34.03 16.70
N LEU A 5 -16.97 33.48 15.66
CA LEU A 5 -16.98 34.08 14.32
C LEU A 5 -17.45 35.55 14.33
N ARG A 6 -18.36 35.90 15.24
CA ARG A 6 -18.83 37.27 15.49
C ARG A 6 -17.70 38.18 15.97
N ASP A 7 -16.87 37.70 16.90
CA ASP A 7 -15.73 38.45 17.42
C ASP A 7 -14.60 38.55 16.39
N GLN A 8 -14.45 37.54 15.52
CA GLN A 8 -13.54 37.62 14.37
C GLN A 8 -13.98 38.71 13.38
N LEU A 9 -15.28 38.82 13.11
CA LEU A 9 -15.83 39.83 12.19
C LEU A 9 -15.79 41.25 12.76
N LEU A 10 -16.06 41.44 14.05
CA LEU A 10 -15.92 42.73 14.75
C LEU A 10 -14.45 43.17 14.82
N LYS A 11 -13.54 42.23 15.13
CA LYS A 11 -12.10 42.51 15.21
C LYS A 11 -11.47 42.78 13.84
N ALA A 12 -12.01 42.20 12.77
CA ALA A 12 -11.63 42.47 11.38
C ALA A 12 -12.18 43.81 10.84
N GLY A 13 -12.96 44.56 11.62
CA GLY A 13 -13.51 45.86 11.21
C GLY A 13 -14.62 45.79 10.15
N LEU A 14 -15.10 44.59 9.82
CA LEU A 14 -16.11 44.34 8.79
C LEU A 14 -17.54 44.68 9.25
N VAL A 15 -17.77 44.81 10.56
CA VAL A 15 -19.09 45.06 11.15
C VAL A 15 -18.97 46.02 12.34
N ASN A 16 -19.92 46.95 12.48
CA ASN A 16 -19.95 47.88 13.62
C ASN A 16 -20.64 47.23 14.85
N GLU A 17 -20.20 47.57 16.07
CA GLU A 17 -20.74 47.03 17.33
C GLU A 17 -22.26 47.22 17.46
N LYS A 18 -22.79 48.33 16.92
CA LYS A 18 -24.24 48.59 16.85
C LYS A 18 -24.97 47.54 16.00
N GLN A 19 -24.45 47.23 14.81
CA GLN A 19 -25.04 46.23 13.90
C GLN A 19 -24.97 44.83 14.51
N ALA A 20 -23.85 44.49 15.15
CA ALA A 20 -23.71 43.21 15.85
C ALA A 20 -24.72 43.08 17.02
N LYS A 21 -24.93 44.15 17.82
CA LYS A 21 -25.94 44.16 18.89
C LYS A 21 -27.37 44.09 18.36
N GLN A 22 -27.67 44.78 17.26
CA GLN A 22 -29.00 44.76 16.64
C GLN A 22 -29.36 43.37 16.08
N ALA A 23 -28.43 42.74 15.35
CA ALA A 23 -28.60 41.37 14.86
C ALA A 23 -28.82 40.36 16.01
N GLY A 24 -28.17 40.57 17.16
CA GLY A 24 -28.37 39.74 18.35
C GLY A 24 -29.78 39.88 18.95
N LYS A 25 -30.30 41.10 19.03
CA LYS A 25 -31.67 41.38 19.52
C LYS A 25 -32.74 40.83 18.58
N GLU A 26 -32.55 40.96 17.27
CA GLU A 26 -33.45 40.39 16.25
C GLU A 26 -33.49 38.87 16.35
N LYS A 27 -32.34 38.21 16.54
CA LYS A 27 -32.26 36.76 16.71
C LYS A 27 -32.99 36.28 17.97
N GLN A 28 -32.84 36.99 19.10
CA GLN A 28 -33.60 36.69 20.33
C GLN A 28 -35.11 36.90 20.16
N LYS A 29 -35.53 37.94 19.43
CA LYS A 29 -36.95 38.19 19.14
C LYS A 29 -37.53 37.08 18.27
N GLN A 30 -36.83 36.66 17.23
CA GLN A 30 -37.22 35.51 16.39
C GLN A 30 -37.31 34.22 17.23
N GLN A 31 -36.33 33.91 18.08
CA GLN A 31 -36.37 32.71 18.95
C GLN A 31 -37.58 32.71 19.90
N ARG A 32 -37.94 33.87 20.48
CA ARG A 32 -39.14 33.99 21.32
C ARG A 32 -40.44 33.78 20.55
N LEU A 33 -40.49 34.21 19.30
CA LEU A 33 -41.67 34.06 18.44
C LEU A 33 -41.83 32.61 17.95
N VAL A 34 -40.71 31.92 17.66
CA VAL A 34 -40.69 30.48 17.36
C VAL A 34 -41.13 29.66 18.59
N HIS A 35 -40.62 29.98 19.79
CA HIS A 35 -41.01 29.27 21.02
C HIS A 35 -42.49 29.48 21.41
N LYS A 36 -43.09 30.60 20.98
CA LYS A 36 -44.54 30.86 21.10
C LYS A 36 -45.39 30.25 19.97
N GLY A 37 -44.78 29.51 19.04
CA GLY A 37 -45.47 28.87 17.92
C GLY A 37 -46.02 29.83 16.86
N GLN A 38 -45.58 31.10 16.84
CA GLN A 38 -46.05 32.10 15.89
C GLN A 38 -45.29 32.10 14.56
N ILE A 39 -44.16 31.39 14.48
CA ILE A 39 -43.31 31.30 13.29
C ILE A 39 -42.74 29.87 13.22
N GLU A 40 -42.86 29.21 12.06
CA GLU A 40 -42.16 27.95 11.81
C GLU A 40 -40.65 28.16 11.79
N GLN A 41 -39.93 27.25 12.44
CA GLN A 41 -38.48 27.30 12.49
C GLN A 41 -37.93 26.95 11.09
N ASP A 42 -37.17 27.86 10.49
CA ASP A 42 -36.56 27.64 9.16
C ASP A 42 -35.46 26.57 9.26
N ASP A 43 -35.89 25.32 9.19
CA ASP A 43 -35.07 24.12 9.36
C ASP A 43 -34.25 23.81 8.08
N THR A 44 -34.51 24.54 7.00
CA THR A 44 -33.79 24.41 5.73
C THR A 44 -32.31 24.72 5.88
N GLN A 45 -31.94 25.77 6.65
CA GLN A 45 -30.54 26.08 6.92
C GLN A 45 -29.84 25.02 7.77
N GLN A 46 -30.56 24.41 8.72
CA GLN A 46 -30.01 23.33 9.53
C GLN A 46 -29.80 22.06 8.69
N ARG A 47 -30.76 21.71 7.82
CA ARG A 47 -30.66 20.59 6.88
C ARG A 47 -29.52 20.79 5.88
N LEU A 48 -29.44 21.95 5.22
CA LEU A 48 -28.34 22.27 4.30
C LEU A 48 -26.97 22.26 5.00
N ALA A 49 -26.90 22.73 6.25
CA ALA A 49 -25.67 22.66 7.04
C ALA A 49 -25.32 21.21 7.45
N ALA A 50 -26.32 20.35 7.71
CA ALA A 50 -26.11 18.93 8.00
C ALA A 50 -25.64 18.17 6.75
N GLU A 51 -26.25 18.44 5.59
CA GLU A 51 -25.87 17.86 4.29
C GLU A 51 -24.45 18.26 3.90
N ALA A 52 -24.11 19.55 4.00
CA ALA A 52 -22.76 20.03 3.72
C ALA A 52 -21.71 19.42 4.67
N LYS A 53 -22.05 19.18 5.94
CA LYS A 53 -21.16 18.46 6.88
C LYS A 53 -21.02 16.99 6.50
N ALA A 54 -22.11 16.32 6.15
CA ALA A 54 -22.09 14.92 5.75
C ALA A 54 -21.26 14.72 4.47
N GLU A 55 -21.36 15.62 3.51
CA GLU A 55 -20.56 15.58 2.27
C GLU A 55 -19.07 15.81 2.54
N LYS A 56 -18.73 16.76 3.42
CA LYS A 56 -17.34 16.95 3.88
C LYS A 56 -16.78 15.71 4.56
N VAL A 57 -17.54 15.09 5.48
CA VAL A 57 -17.12 13.86 6.16
C VAL A 57 -16.86 12.74 5.17
N LYS A 58 -17.74 12.54 4.17
CA LYS A 58 -17.53 11.53 3.11
C LYS A 58 -16.27 11.79 2.31
N ARG A 59 -16.04 13.05 1.91
CA ARG A 59 -14.84 13.45 1.16
C ARG A 59 -13.56 13.27 1.99
N ASP A 60 -13.59 13.64 3.26
CA ASP A 60 -12.45 13.48 4.17
C ASP A 60 -12.14 12.00 4.45
N GLN A 61 -13.17 11.16 4.59
CA GLN A 61 -13.01 9.72 4.71
C GLN A 61 -12.35 9.10 3.48
N GLU A 62 -12.79 9.49 2.27
CA GLU A 62 -12.19 9.01 1.02
C GLU A 62 -10.71 9.44 0.90
N LEU A 63 -10.41 10.70 1.21
CA LEU A 63 -9.04 11.20 1.21
C LEU A 63 -8.16 10.49 2.23
N ASN A 64 -8.69 10.21 3.42
CA ASN A 64 -7.98 9.47 4.46
C ASN A 64 -7.72 8.02 4.03
N ARG A 65 -8.68 7.35 3.39
CA ARG A 65 -8.49 5.99 2.86
C ARG A 65 -7.35 5.96 1.84
N GLN A 66 -7.35 6.88 0.88
CA GLN A 66 -6.28 6.97 -0.12
C GLN A 66 -4.90 7.28 0.50
N GLN A 67 -4.86 8.07 1.57
CA GLN A 67 -3.61 8.32 2.30
C GLN A 67 -3.15 7.08 3.05
N GLN A 68 -4.05 6.37 3.73
CA GLN A 68 -3.76 5.12 4.44
C GLN A 68 -3.20 4.07 3.49
N GLU A 69 -3.85 3.84 2.34
CA GLU A 69 -3.36 2.89 1.32
C GLU A 69 -1.94 3.25 0.84
N LYS A 70 -1.64 4.54 0.61
CA LYS A 70 -0.30 4.98 0.23
C LYS A 70 0.73 4.75 1.33
N VAL A 71 0.35 4.98 2.59
CA VAL A 71 1.23 4.75 3.75
C VAL A 71 1.50 3.25 3.90
N GLU A 72 0.49 2.40 3.78
CA GLU A 72 0.62 0.95 3.86
C GLU A 72 1.50 0.38 2.74
N GLN A 73 1.30 0.83 1.50
CA GLN A 73 2.14 0.43 0.37
C GLN A 73 3.61 0.83 0.60
N LYS A 74 3.85 2.05 1.10
CA LYS A 74 5.20 2.51 1.44
C LYS A 74 5.80 1.70 2.59
N ALA A 75 5.02 1.40 3.63
CA ALA A 75 5.46 0.60 4.77
C ALA A 75 5.84 -0.82 4.33
N ARG A 76 5.03 -1.45 3.48
CA ARG A 76 5.32 -2.77 2.91
C ARG A 76 6.60 -2.75 2.08
N ALA A 77 6.75 -1.75 1.20
CA ALA A 77 7.95 -1.59 0.39
C ALA A 77 9.21 -1.38 1.25
N ALA A 78 9.11 -0.59 2.32
CA ALA A 78 10.20 -0.39 3.28
C ALA A 78 10.55 -1.68 4.03
N GLN A 79 9.54 -2.46 4.45
CA GLN A 79 9.77 -3.75 5.12
C GLN A 79 10.49 -4.74 4.20
N ILE A 80 10.09 -4.83 2.93
CA ILE A 80 10.77 -5.66 1.92
C ILE A 80 12.21 -5.18 1.73
N LYS A 81 12.42 -3.87 1.61
CA LYS A 81 13.75 -3.27 1.47
C LYS A 81 14.66 -3.70 2.63
N GLN A 82 14.19 -3.56 3.86
CA GLN A 82 14.92 -3.96 5.06
C GLN A 82 15.24 -5.46 5.07
N LEU A 83 14.26 -6.29 4.71
CA LEU A 83 14.45 -7.74 4.67
C LEU A 83 15.52 -8.17 3.66
N ILE A 84 15.56 -7.51 2.49
CA ILE A 84 16.62 -7.73 1.50
C ILE A 84 17.97 -7.26 2.05
N GLU A 85 18.05 -6.06 2.62
CA GLU A 85 19.31 -5.50 3.11
C GLU A 85 19.95 -6.31 4.23
N VAL A 86 19.14 -6.90 5.11
CA VAL A 86 19.61 -7.76 6.21
C VAL A 86 19.99 -9.16 5.72
N SER A 87 19.27 -9.69 4.73
CA SER A 87 19.44 -11.09 4.29
C SER A 87 20.34 -11.26 3.08
N ARG A 88 20.73 -10.16 2.40
CA ARG A 88 21.57 -10.23 1.20
C ARG A 88 22.94 -10.83 1.49
N LEU A 89 23.41 -11.65 0.56
CA LEU A 89 24.77 -12.14 0.55
C LEU A 89 25.73 -11.07 0.01
N PRO A 90 27.00 -11.07 0.45
CA PRO A 90 28.00 -10.16 -0.09
C PRO A 90 28.19 -10.37 -1.59
N LYS A 91 28.40 -9.28 -2.33
CA LYS A 91 28.72 -9.35 -3.76
C LYS A 91 30.09 -9.97 -3.95
N LEU A 92 30.16 -10.93 -4.85
CA LEU A 92 31.41 -11.59 -5.21
C LEU A 92 31.98 -10.97 -6.47
N THR A 93 33.30 -10.76 -6.48
CA THR A 93 34.06 -10.32 -7.64
C THR A 93 34.73 -11.53 -8.26
N THR A 94 33.93 -12.41 -8.86
CA THR A 94 34.38 -13.62 -9.54
C THR A 94 34.23 -13.46 -11.06
N GLU A 95 35.04 -14.21 -11.82
CA GLU A 95 34.94 -14.30 -13.29
C GLU A 95 33.78 -15.20 -13.74
N ASP A 96 33.20 -15.96 -12.80
CA ASP A 96 32.05 -16.83 -13.03
C ASP A 96 30.73 -16.06 -12.99
N TYR A 97 29.90 -16.25 -14.01
CA TYR A 97 28.58 -15.62 -14.11
C TYR A 97 27.44 -16.64 -14.07
N TYR A 98 26.35 -16.26 -13.41
CA TYR A 98 25.05 -16.93 -13.47
C TYR A 98 24.09 -16.13 -14.33
N ASN A 99 23.50 -16.78 -15.33
CA ASN A 99 22.56 -16.16 -16.25
C ASN A 99 21.12 -16.45 -15.80
N PHE A 100 20.28 -15.42 -15.80
CA PHE A 100 18.87 -15.51 -15.46
C PHE A 100 18.06 -14.56 -16.34
N VAL A 101 16.75 -14.80 -16.44
CA VAL A 101 15.86 -13.99 -17.27
C VAL A 101 15.08 -13.02 -16.37
N ASP A 102 15.13 -11.74 -16.72
CA ASP A 102 14.29 -10.70 -16.12
C ASP A 102 13.70 -9.85 -17.25
N ASP A 103 12.39 -9.68 -17.27
CA ASP A 103 11.64 -8.93 -18.29
C ASP A 103 12.05 -9.28 -19.74
N LYS A 104 12.06 -10.58 -20.06
CA LYS A 104 12.45 -11.15 -21.38
C LYS A 104 13.91 -10.88 -21.80
N LYS A 105 14.75 -10.37 -20.91
CA LYS A 105 16.18 -10.13 -21.17
C LYS A 105 17.03 -11.05 -20.30
N VAL A 106 18.06 -11.61 -20.90
CA VAL A 106 19.07 -12.36 -20.14
C VAL A 106 19.95 -11.36 -19.39
N LYS A 107 20.05 -11.54 -18.09
CA LYS A 107 20.90 -10.79 -17.15
C LYS A 107 21.93 -11.75 -16.57
N ARG A 108 23.04 -11.19 -16.08
CA ARG A 108 24.14 -11.95 -15.50
C ARG A 108 24.51 -11.40 -14.13
N LEU A 109 24.87 -12.29 -13.21
CA LEU A 109 25.37 -11.97 -11.88
C LEU A 109 26.67 -12.73 -11.61
N SER A 110 27.67 -12.05 -11.05
CA SER A 110 28.90 -12.71 -10.59
C SER A 110 28.59 -13.63 -9.41
N VAL A 111 28.95 -14.91 -9.53
CA VAL A 111 28.74 -15.95 -8.52
C VAL A 111 29.99 -16.82 -8.39
N ASN A 112 30.11 -17.56 -7.29
CA ASN A 112 31.04 -18.69 -7.23
C ASN A 112 30.30 -20.01 -7.47
N THR A 113 31.05 -21.11 -7.57
CA THR A 113 30.50 -22.46 -7.77
C THR A 113 29.47 -22.84 -6.70
N LEU A 114 29.71 -22.49 -5.43
CA LEU A 114 28.80 -22.79 -4.32
C LEU A 114 27.47 -22.04 -4.45
N MET A 115 27.49 -20.75 -4.76
CA MET A 115 26.29 -19.94 -4.98
C MET A 115 25.54 -20.40 -6.22
N ARG A 116 26.23 -20.77 -7.31
CA ARG A 116 25.61 -21.35 -8.50
C ARG A 116 24.79 -22.60 -8.16
N ASN A 117 25.38 -23.53 -7.41
CA ASN A 117 24.70 -24.76 -6.98
C ASN A 117 23.51 -24.46 -6.07
N LYS A 118 23.66 -23.51 -5.14
CA LYS A 118 22.57 -23.09 -4.24
C LYS A 118 21.45 -22.32 -4.94
N LEU A 119 21.74 -21.62 -6.03
CA LEU A 119 20.73 -21.00 -6.90
C LEU A 119 20.00 -22.07 -7.71
N ALA A 120 20.74 -23.01 -8.28
CA ALA A 120 20.19 -24.12 -9.05
C ALA A 120 19.28 -25.03 -8.20
N ASN A 121 19.67 -25.33 -6.95
CA ASN A 121 18.85 -26.14 -6.05
C ASN A 121 17.74 -25.36 -5.33
N GLY A 122 17.58 -24.06 -5.57
CA GLY A 122 16.52 -23.25 -4.97
C GLY A 122 16.72 -22.86 -3.51
N SER A 123 17.90 -23.09 -2.92
CA SER A 123 18.26 -22.62 -1.57
C SER A 123 18.53 -21.12 -1.53
N LEU A 124 18.92 -20.53 -2.65
CA LEU A 124 19.08 -19.09 -2.86
C LEU A 124 18.11 -18.60 -3.93
N ALA A 125 17.77 -17.32 -3.83
CA ALA A 125 16.91 -16.63 -4.78
C ALA A 125 17.57 -15.33 -5.26
N ILE A 126 17.22 -14.93 -6.47
CA ILE A 126 17.61 -13.64 -7.06
C ILE A 126 16.44 -12.67 -6.92
N VAL A 127 16.72 -11.52 -6.32
CA VAL A 127 15.73 -10.45 -6.11
C VAL A 127 16.19 -9.14 -6.71
N GLN A 128 15.23 -8.31 -7.14
CA GLN A 128 15.51 -6.98 -7.65
C GLN A 128 15.51 -5.96 -6.50
N HIS A 129 16.62 -5.24 -6.34
CA HIS A 129 16.80 -4.25 -5.28
C HIS A 129 17.58 -3.03 -5.75
N GLN A 130 17.05 -1.82 -5.50
CA GLN A 130 17.68 -0.52 -5.83
C GLN A 130 18.25 -0.42 -7.26
N GLY A 131 17.59 -1.03 -8.24
CA GLY A 131 18.03 -1.01 -9.65
C GLY A 131 19.10 -2.05 -10.02
N GLY A 132 19.49 -2.92 -9.08
CA GLY A 132 20.35 -4.06 -9.31
C GLY A 132 19.70 -5.38 -8.88
N TYR A 133 20.52 -6.43 -8.90
CA TYR A 133 20.14 -7.77 -8.48
C TYR A 133 20.96 -8.16 -7.27
N GLU A 134 20.30 -8.76 -6.28
CA GLU A 134 20.90 -9.24 -5.04
C GLU A 134 20.50 -10.71 -4.84
N VAL A 135 21.36 -11.46 -4.15
CA VAL A 135 21.09 -12.86 -3.82
C VAL A 135 20.75 -12.97 -2.34
N ILE A 136 19.63 -13.63 -2.05
CA ILE A 136 19.14 -13.83 -0.69
C ILE A 136 18.84 -15.32 -0.43
N PRO A 137 18.86 -15.75 0.84
CA PRO A 137 18.35 -17.07 1.25
C PRO A 137 16.88 -17.28 0.89
N ARG A 138 16.52 -18.54 0.62
CA ARG A 138 15.15 -18.98 0.35
C ARG A 138 14.14 -18.48 1.38
N GLU A 139 14.47 -18.56 2.67
CA GLU A 139 13.56 -18.12 3.74
C GLU A 139 13.19 -16.64 3.64
N ALA A 140 14.16 -15.78 3.32
CA ALA A 140 13.91 -14.36 3.09
C ALA A 140 13.12 -14.14 1.80
N ALA A 141 13.42 -14.92 0.76
CA ALA A 141 12.70 -14.86 -0.52
C ALA A 141 11.21 -15.21 -0.37
N LEU A 142 10.88 -16.26 0.40
CA LEU A 142 9.49 -16.65 0.66
C LEU A 142 8.72 -15.54 1.39
N LYS A 143 9.34 -14.95 2.43
CA LYS A 143 8.76 -13.79 3.14
C LYS A 143 8.54 -12.58 2.22
N ILE A 144 9.43 -12.35 1.25
CA ILE A 144 9.25 -11.28 0.26
C ILE A 144 8.14 -11.65 -0.72
N GLN A 145 8.08 -12.90 -1.19
CA GLN A 145 7.08 -13.39 -2.12
C GLN A 145 5.65 -13.24 -1.59
N GLU A 146 5.42 -13.51 -0.31
CA GLU A 146 4.14 -13.30 0.36
C GLU A 146 3.68 -11.82 0.37
N ARG A 147 4.64 -10.89 0.37
CA ARG A 147 4.36 -9.44 0.48
C ARG A 147 4.25 -8.78 -0.90
N ASP A 148 5.22 -9.07 -1.77
CA ASP A 148 5.33 -8.57 -3.13
C ASP A 148 6.10 -9.57 -4.02
N PRO A 149 5.38 -10.43 -4.77
CA PRO A 149 6.01 -11.43 -5.63
C PRO A 149 6.79 -10.80 -6.79
N ARG A 150 6.52 -9.55 -7.17
CA ARG A 150 7.22 -8.87 -8.29
C ARG A 150 8.68 -8.59 -7.99
N ARG A 151 9.09 -8.67 -6.72
CA ARG A 151 10.48 -8.47 -6.28
C ARG A 151 11.34 -9.71 -6.49
N ILE A 152 10.72 -10.89 -6.62
CA ILE A 152 11.41 -12.14 -6.88
C ILE A 152 11.63 -12.25 -8.39
N VAL A 153 12.89 -12.30 -8.80
CA VAL A 153 13.26 -12.51 -10.21
C VAL A 153 13.35 -14.00 -10.48
N GLN A 154 13.99 -14.75 -9.59
CA GLN A 154 14.13 -16.18 -9.71
C GLN A 154 14.17 -16.85 -8.34
N LEU A 155 13.31 -17.84 -8.16
CA LEU A 155 13.31 -18.75 -7.03
C LEU A 155 13.09 -20.16 -7.58
N ASN A 156 14.16 -20.96 -7.67
CA ASN A 156 13.99 -22.33 -8.09
C ASN A 156 13.32 -23.14 -6.96
N ILE A 157 12.51 -24.11 -7.33
CA ILE A 157 11.99 -25.10 -6.39
C ILE A 157 12.72 -26.37 -6.75
N LEU A 158 13.46 -26.94 -5.80
CA LEU A 158 13.85 -28.32 -5.93
C LEU A 158 12.55 -29.11 -5.88
N VAL A 159 12.06 -29.54 -7.04
CA VAL A 159 11.15 -30.66 -7.09
C VAL A 159 12.03 -31.83 -6.70
N GLU A 160 12.13 -32.10 -5.39
CA GLU A 160 12.29 -33.47 -4.96
C GLU A 160 11.19 -34.21 -5.72
N SER A 161 11.61 -35.10 -6.60
CA SER A 161 10.73 -36.02 -7.31
C SER A 161 9.67 -36.44 -6.32
N LYS A 162 8.45 -35.92 -6.54
CA LYS A 162 7.25 -36.32 -5.82
C LYS A 162 7.34 -37.83 -5.79
N THR A 163 7.51 -38.40 -4.59
CA THR A 163 7.38 -39.83 -4.38
C THR A 163 6.11 -40.21 -5.14
N PRO A 164 6.15 -41.16 -6.11
CA PRO A 164 4.99 -41.42 -6.93
C PRO A 164 3.83 -41.69 -5.98
N GLU A 165 2.81 -40.82 -6.03
CA GLU A 165 1.55 -41.08 -5.36
C GLU A 165 1.07 -42.41 -5.95
N GLU A 166 1.12 -43.46 -5.13
CA GLU A 166 0.85 -44.86 -5.49
C GLU A 166 -0.60 -45.13 -5.92
N ASP A 167 -1.33 -44.15 -6.46
CA ASP A 167 -2.74 -44.32 -6.84
C ASP A 167 -3.19 -43.43 -8.02
N ASP A 168 -2.34 -43.28 -9.05
CA ASP A 168 -2.78 -42.73 -10.34
C ASP A 168 -3.05 -43.86 -11.36
N PRO A 169 -4.31 -44.20 -11.68
CA PRO A 169 -4.67 -45.26 -12.63
C PRO A 169 -4.24 -44.99 -14.08
N TYR A 170 -3.62 -43.84 -14.38
CA TYR A 170 -3.11 -43.49 -15.72
C TYR A 170 -1.57 -43.51 -15.86
N ALA A 171 -0.82 -44.01 -14.87
CA ALA A 171 0.66 -44.12 -14.92
C ALA A 171 1.22 -44.99 -16.08
N ALA A 172 0.37 -45.74 -16.78
CA ALA A 172 0.76 -46.59 -17.89
C ALA A 172 1.02 -45.83 -19.22
N TYR A 173 0.72 -44.53 -19.31
CA TYR A 173 0.97 -43.74 -20.51
C TYR A 173 2.25 -42.91 -20.36
N GLN A 174 3.41 -43.56 -20.46
CA GLN A 174 4.69 -42.87 -20.59
C GLN A 174 4.72 -42.10 -21.92
N ILE A 175 4.82 -40.77 -21.83
CA ILE A 175 5.10 -39.90 -22.98
C ILE A 175 6.58 -40.09 -23.32
N PRO A 176 6.94 -40.57 -24.53
CA PRO A 176 8.32 -40.79 -24.90
C PRO A 176 9.10 -39.47 -24.98
N ASP A 177 10.26 -39.49 -24.32
CA ASP A 177 11.19 -38.40 -24.08
C ASP A 177 12.07 -38.11 -25.31
N ASP A 178 11.46 -37.71 -26.42
CA ASP A 178 12.20 -37.24 -27.60
C ASP A 178 11.49 -36.07 -28.28
N LEU A 179 11.83 -34.86 -27.84
CA LEU A 179 11.67 -33.62 -28.60
C LEU A 179 12.57 -32.54 -27.99
N MET A 180 13.88 -32.73 -28.18
CA MET A 180 14.85 -31.64 -28.10
C MET A 180 14.68 -30.77 -29.34
N TRP A 181 14.16 -29.55 -29.18
CA TRP A 181 14.29 -28.47 -30.15
C TRP A 181 15.16 -27.36 -29.57
#